data_AF-A0A1V5FU02-F1
#
_entry.id   AF-A0A1V5FU02-F1
#
_cell.length_a   1.000
_cell.length_b   1.000
_cell.length_c   1.000
_cell.angle_alpha   90.00
_cell.angle_beta   90.00
_cell.angle_gamma   90.00
#
_symmetry.space_group_name_H-M   'P 1'
#
loop_
_entity.id
_entity.type
_entity.pdbx_description
1 polymer ?
#
loop_
_entity_poly.entity_id
_entity_poly.type
_entity_poly.pdbx_seq_one_letter_code
_entity_poly.pdbx_strand_id
1 'polypeptide(L)'
;MAAFLEGKGLTILDMSGLAQKNGSVMSHVRIAPTQAMLNATRVAAGEANLVLGCDVLTTTAEDSLAKMAVGVTKAVINSAVVMPATFTKNADLKFPLGSMEREISEACGADAVSFLDATKLATRLMGDSIATNLFVLGYAWQKGLVPVLEATILRAIELNGAAIEMNKNAFLWGRRAAVDLKRVEEIAAPKIAVASTIKLSESLDEMIERRTKFLTDYQDAAYAKTYSDFVAFVRQAEGAKLPGKTALTEAVARYYFKLLAVKDEYEVARLHSNGDFEARVAREFEGDYKLNFHLAPPLFAKKDPVTGELKKRQYGPWMMKAFRFLASRKGLRGGAFDIFKNTDERRMEQQLKVDYRRLIEEVVAKLAPHNHALAVQLASVPEDIRGYGHVKERHVKAAKAKEVQLKADFDATKVVIGIASAEAVKAA
;
A
#
# COMPACT_ATOMS: atom_id res chain seq x y z
N MET A 1 -2.23 31.08 18.80
CA MET A 1 -3.51 31.52 19.42
C MET A 1 -3.59 31.17 20.91
N ALA A 2 -3.53 29.89 21.31
CA ALA A 2 -3.64 29.52 22.73
C ALA A 2 -2.63 30.24 23.64
N ALA A 3 -1.33 30.24 23.31
CA ALA A 3 -0.33 30.97 24.08
C ALA A 3 -0.59 32.49 24.15
N PHE A 4 -1.10 33.09 23.08
CA PHE A 4 -1.41 34.52 23.01
C PHE A 4 -2.54 34.91 23.97
N LEU A 5 -3.58 34.08 24.10
CA LEU A 5 -4.67 34.28 25.05
C LEU A 5 -4.19 34.24 26.53
N GLU A 6 -3.05 33.62 26.82
CA GLU A 6 -2.41 33.61 28.15
C GLU A 6 -1.45 34.79 28.37
N GLY A 7 -1.32 35.70 27.39
CA GLY A 7 -0.36 36.81 27.45
C GLY A 7 1.10 36.39 27.28
N LYS A 8 1.37 35.15 26.84
CA LYS A 8 2.73 34.65 26.60
C LYS A 8 3.32 35.23 25.32
N GLY A 9 4.65 35.36 25.30
CA GLY A 9 5.40 35.63 24.09
C GLY A 9 5.30 34.46 23.11
N LEU A 10 5.11 34.77 21.83
CA LEU A 10 4.98 33.76 20.77
C LEU A 10 5.75 34.20 19.52
N THR A 11 6.44 33.26 18.91
CA THR A 11 6.98 33.45 17.57
C THR A 11 6.79 32.17 16.76
N ILE A 12 6.31 32.33 15.54
CA ILE A 12 6.02 31.23 14.63
C ILE A 12 6.77 31.49 13.33
N LEU A 13 7.45 30.47 12.81
CA LEU A 13 8.00 30.46 11.47
C LEU A 13 7.50 29.20 10.77
N ASP A 14 6.59 29.40 9.81
CA ASP A 14 6.07 28.32 8.97
C ASP A 14 6.93 28.18 7.72
N MET A 15 7.50 26.98 7.55
CA MET A 15 8.28 26.60 6.38
C MET A 15 7.40 25.72 5.49
N SER A 16 6.69 26.36 4.57
CA SER A 16 6.17 25.68 3.39
C SER A 16 7.30 25.62 2.36
N GLY A 17 7.90 24.45 2.15
CA GLY A 17 8.75 24.27 0.97
C GLY A 17 7.95 24.57 -0.32
N LEU A 18 8.62 24.60 -1.48
CA LEU A 18 7.99 24.56 -2.82
C LEU A 18 7.18 23.27 -3.10
N ALA A 19 6.70 22.61 -2.04
CA ALA A 19 5.97 21.37 -1.99
C ALA A 19 4.64 21.45 -2.73
N GLN A 20 4.66 21.30 -4.06
CA GLN A 20 3.46 20.96 -4.82
C GLN A 20 3.02 19.55 -4.43
N LYS A 21 1.97 19.47 -3.57
CA LYS A 21 1.25 18.26 -3.11
C LYS A 21 2.17 17.15 -2.55
N ASN A 22 2.05 16.90 -1.23
CA ASN A 22 2.77 15.85 -0.48
C ASN A 22 4.27 16.13 -0.20
N GLY A 23 4.68 17.39 -0.10
CA GLY A 23 6.00 17.71 0.45
C GLY A 23 5.93 17.98 1.95
N SER A 24 7.07 17.82 2.61
CA SER A 24 7.24 18.08 4.05
C SER A 24 7.01 19.56 4.36
N VAL A 25 6.24 19.82 5.41
CA VAL A 25 5.98 21.16 5.96
C VAL A 25 6.37 21.14 7.42
N MET A 26 7.06 22.20 7.86
CA MET A 26 7.53 22.33 9.24
C MET A 26 7.14 23.70 9.80
N SER A 27 6.74 23.73 11.06
CA SER A 27 6.50 24.97 11.79
C SER A 27 7.41 25.04 13.00
N HIS A 28 8.21 26.09 13.10
CA HIS A 28 8.94 26.43 14.32
C HIS A 28 8.03 27.26 15.22
N VAL A 29 7.81 26.80 16.45
CA VAL A 29 7.00 27.52 17.44
C VAL A 29 7.84 27.74 18.68
N ARG A 30 8.06 29.02 19.03
CA ARG A 30 8.71 29.42 20.29
C ARG A 30 7.70 30.10 21.19
N ILE A 31 7.61 29.62 22.42
CA ILE A 31 6.73 30.16 23.46
C ILE A 31 7.62 30.57 24.63
N ALA A 32 7.42 31.79 25.14
CA ALA A 32 8.12 32.30 26.31
C ALA A 32 7.15 33.02 27.25
N PRO A 33 7.48 33.21 28.55
CA PRO A 33 6.64 33.97 29.47
C PRO A 33 6.30 35.38 28.97
N THR A 34 7.24 36.06 28.28
CA THR A 34 7.02 37.39 27.70
C THR A 34 7.59 37.48 26.29
N GLN A 35 7.07 38.40 25.47
CA GLN A 35 7.52 38.60 24.08
C GLN A 35 8.98 39.05 23.99
N ALA A 36 9.46 39.85 24.96
CA ALA A 36 10.82 40.40 24.98
C ALA A 36 11.92 39.32 25.10
N MET A 37 11.56 38.09 25.47
CA MET A 37 12.49 36.97 25.56
C MET A 37 12.73 36.25 24.22
N LEU A 38 11.98 36.60 23.18
CA LEU A 38 12.04 35.93 21.87
C LEU A 38 12.81 36.80 20.87
N ASN A 39 14.10 36.51 20.70
CA ASN A 39 14.99 37.25 19.79
C ASN A 39 15.18 36.58 18.42
N ALA A 40 14.70 35.35 18.25
CA ALA A 40 14.82 34.58 17.02
C ALA A 40 13.52 33.83 16.73
N THR A 41 13.15 33.72 15.46
CA THR A 41 11.93 33.02 15.00
C THR A 41 12.15 31.53 14.79
N ARG A 42 13.37 31.14 14.39
CA ARG A 42 13.75 29.75 14.14
C ARG A 42 14.19 29.05 15.43
N VAL A 43 13.86 27.77 15.58
CA VAL A 43 14.46 26.92 16.61
C VAL A 43 15.87 26.54 16.16
N ALA A 44 16.87 26.74 17.02
CA ALA A 44 18.25 26.43 16.69
C ALA A 44 18.50 24.91 16.72
N ALA A 45 19.67 24.49 16.21
CA ALA A 45 20.04 23.08 16.20
C ALA A 45 20.13 22.54 17.64
N GLY A 46 19.58 21.36 17.89
CA GLY A 46 19.53 20.71 19.20
C GLY A 46 18.71 21.42 20.29
N GLU A 47 17.97 22.48 19.97
CA GLU A 47 17.22 23.28 20.97
C GLU A 47 15.71 22.99 21.01
N ALA A 48 15.20 22.05 20.22
CA ALA A 48 13.77 21.72 20.28
C ALA A 48 13.44 21.01 21.60
N ASN A 49 12.62 21.62 22.46
CA ASN A 49 12.12 20.94 23.67
C ASN A 49 11.07 19.87 23.34
N LEU A 50 10.27 20.11 22.29
CA LEU A 50 9.20 19.22 21.85
C LEU A 50 9.16 19.16 20.32
N VAL A 51 9.08 17.94 19.78
CA VAL A 51 8.74 17.67 18.39
C VAL A 51 7.39 16.97 18.32
N LEU A 52 6.44 17.56 17.61
CA LEU A 52 5.17 16.93 17.25
C LEU A 52 5.26 16.45 15.80
N GLY A 53 5.57 15.16 15.63
CA GLY A 53 5.67 14.55 14.32
C GLY A 53 4.31 14.08 13.82
N CYS A 54 3.66 14.84 12.94
CA CYS A 54 2.39 14.43 12.34
C CYS A 54 2.54 13.31 11.31
N ASP A 55 3.76 13.06 10.84
CA ASP A 55 4.16 11.89 10.05
C ASP A 55 5.67 11.60 10.24
N VAL A 56 6.06 10.34 10.08
CA VAL A 56 7.45 9.89 10.29
C VAL A 56 8.42 10.45 9.24
N LEU A 57 7.98 10.63 8.00
CA LEU A 57 8.84 11.03 6.89
C LEU A 57 9.32 12.48 7.04
N THR A 58 8.42 13.39 7.38
CA THR A 58 8.72 14.78 7.70
C THR A 58 9.59 14.88 8.95
N THR A 59 9.30 14.05 9.96
CA THR A 59 10.06 14.04 11.22
C THR A 59 11.51 13.60 11.02
N THR A 60 11.77 12.67 10.10
CA THR A 60 13.11 12.19 9.73
C THR A 60 13.83 13.06 8.70
N ALA A 61 13.24 14.18 8.27
CA ALA A 61 13.95 15.12 7.41
C ALA A 61 15.17 15.72 8.14
N GLU A 62 16.25 15.98 7.40
CA GLU A 62 17.51 16.50 7.95
C GLU A 62 17.32 17.75 8.83
N ASP A 63 16.52 18.73 8.37
CA ASP A 63 16.28 19.95 9.16
C ASP A 63 15.50 19.66 10.45
N SER A 64 14.65 18.62 10.48
CA SER A 64 13.89 18.21 11.67
C SER A 64 14.81 17.55 12.69
N LEU A 65 15.56 16.53 12.26
CA LEU A 65 16.52 15.81 13.09
C LEU A 65 17.58 16.74 13.67
N ALA A 66 18.05 17.72 12.88
CA ALA A 66 19.02 18.72 13.34
C ALA A 66 18.52 19.58 14.52
N LYS A 67 17.20 19.68 14.77
CA LYS A 67 16.66 20.41 15.93
C LYS A 67 16.57 19.55 17.19
N MET A 68 16.73 18.24 17.05
CA MET A 68 16.59 17.29 18.15
C MET A 68 17.93 17.08 18.85
N ALA A 69 17.89 16.87 20.16
CA ALA A 69 19.06 16.49 20.94
C ALA A 69 18.68 15.57 22.11
N VAL A 70 19.56 14.60 22.37
CA VAL A 70 19.45 13.68 23.50
C VAL A 70 19.42 14.45 24.82
N GLY A 71 18.44 14.15 25.66
CA GLY A 71 18.26 14.80 26.96
C GLY A 71 17.58 16.17 26.91
N VAL A 72 17.38 16.74 25.71
CA VAL A 72 16.68 18.02 25.51
C VAL A 72 15.28 17.79 24.93
N THR A 73 15.21 17.02 23.86
CA THR A 73 14.00 16.91 23.04
C THR A 73 13.11 15.77 23.51
N LYS A 74 11.83 16.06 23.69
CA LYS A 74 10.76 15.03 23.76
C LYS A 74 10.03 15.00 22.42
N ALA A 75 9.60 13.82 21.99
CA ALA A 75 8.94 13.67 20.70
C ALA A 75 7.66 12.82 20.81
N VAL A 76 6.59 13.29 20.16
CA VAL A 76 5.34 12.52 19.98
C VAL A 76 5.13 12.37 18.48
N ILE A 77 5.24 11.13 17.99
CA ILE A 77 5.35 10.83 16.56
C ILE A 77 4.20 9.94 16.12
N ASN A 78 3.44 10.41 15.13
CA ASN A 78 2.48 9.60 14.41
C ASN A 78 3.22 8.60 13.51
N SER A 79 3.18 7.32 13.85
CA SER A 79 3.85 6.23 13.11
C SER A 79 3.06 5.69 11.92
N ALA A 80 1.95 6.34 11.57
CA ALA A 80 1.16 5.98 10.41
C ALA A 80 2.01 6.02 9.12
N VAL A 81 2.01 4.92 8.38
CA VAL A 81 2.73 4.82 7.10
C VAL A 81 1.93 5.54 6.01
N VAL A 82 2.37 6.75 5.67
CA VAL A 82 1.83 7.51 4.54
C VAL A 82 2.83 7.42 3.38
N MET A 83 2.40 6.80 2.28
CA MET A 83 3.27 6.61 1.12
C MET A 83 3.61 7.97 0.47
N PRO A 84 4.90 8.29 0.26
CA PRO A 84 5.30 9.54 -0.35
C PRO A 84 4.94 9.62 -1.83
N ALA A 85 4.98 10.83 -2.41
CA ALA A 85 4.75 11.02 -3.84
C ALA A 85 5.69 10.17 -4.73
N THR A 86 6.91 9.86 -4.25
CA THR A 86 7.86 8.98 -4.95
C THR A 86 7.33 7.58 -5.20
N PHE A 87 6.39 7.08 -4.38
CA PHE A 87 5.70 5.80 -4.61
C PHE A 87 4.97 5.76 -5.96
N THR A 88 4.47 6.91 -6.45
CA THR A 88 3.81 6.98 -7.77
C THR A 88 4.77 6.71 -8.93
N LYS A 89 6.07 6.88 -8.71
CA LYS A 89 7.13 6.64 -9.70
C LYS A 89 7.85 5.30 -9.48
N ASN A 90 7.87 4.80 -8.24
CA ASN A 90 8.50 3.54 -7.87
C ASN A 90 7.52 2.66 -7.08
N ALA A 91 6.86 1.73 -7.78
CA ALA A 91 5.87 0.83 -7.19
C ALA A 91 6.46 -0.19 -6.20
N ASP A 92 7.76 -0.45 -6.26
CA ASP A 92 8.49 -1.38 -5.38
C ASP A 92 9.19 -0.68 -4.21
N LEU A 93 8.88 0.61 -3.98
CA LEU A 93 9.42 1.37 -2.86
C LEU A 93 9.05 0.69 -1.53
N LYS A 94 10.07 0.20 -0.82
CA LYS A 94 9.91 -0.27 0.56
C LYS A 94 9.98 0.93 1.49
N PHE A 95 8.89 1.20 2.20
CA PHE A 95 8.84 2.26 3.21
C PHE A 95 9.61 1.80 4.46
N PRO A 96 10.75 2.42 4.80
CA PRO A 96 11.65 1.89 5.81
C PRO A 96 11.26 2.40 7.21
N LEU A 97 10.02 2.13 7.64
CA LEU A 97 9.46 2.66 8.90
C LEU A 97 10.39 2.40 10.09
N GLY A 98 10.84 1.14 10.26
CA GLY A 98 11.64 0.77 11.43
C GLY A 98 13.02 1.43 11.49
N SER A 99 13.64 1.79 10.34
CA SER A 99 14.89 2.56 10.39
C SER A 99 14.63 4.02 10.69
N MET A 100 13.52 4.58 10.19
CA MET A 100 13.13 5.97 10.46
C MET A 100 12.75 6.19 11.93
N GLU A 101 12.00 5.27 12.53
CA GLU A 101 11.70 5.31 13.97
C GLU A 101 12.98 5.24 14.80
N ARG A 102 13.93 4.38 14.41
CA ARG A 102 15.23 4.27 15.06
C ARG A 102 16.02 5.58 15.00
N GLU A 103 16.08 6.21 13.82
CA GLU A 103 16.78 7.48 13.62
C GLU A 103 16.22 8.61 14.52
N ILE A 104 14.89 8.69 14.66
CA ILE A 104 14.25 9.63 15.59
C ILE A 104 14.59 9.31 17.05
N SER A 105 14.55 8.02 17.42
CA SER A 105 14.93 7.58 18.76
C SER A 105 16.40 7.87 19.08
N GLU A 106 17.30 7.74 18.12
CA GLU A 106 18.71 8.10 18.29
C GLU A 106 18.90 9.61 18.47
N ALA A 107 18.15 10.43 17.74
CA ALA A 107 18.25 11.89 17.81
C ALA A 107 17.69 12.49 19.13
N CYS A 108 16.64 11.90 19.71
CA CYS A 108 16.02 12.37 20.97
C CYS A 108 16.47 11.60 22.22
N GLY A 109 16.96 10.37 22.05
CA GLY A 109 17.09 9.36 23.10
C GLY A 109 15.85 8.45 23.18
N ALA A 110 16.07 7.14 23.36
CA ALA A 110 15.02 6.13 23.26
C ALA A 110 13.81 6.38 24.19
N ASP A 111 14.06 6.79 25.43
CA ASP A 111 13.02 7.04 26.44
C ASP A 111 12.32 8.42 26.29
N ALA A 112 12.72 9.20 25.28
CA ALA A 112 12.19 10.54 25.03
C ALA A 112 11.15 10.59 23.91
N VAL A 113 10.89 9.45 23.24
CA VAL A 113 10.01 9.39 22.07
C VAL A 113 8.79 8.52 22.35
N SER A 114 7.60 9.01 21.98
CA SER A 114 6.35 8.25 21.98
C SER A 114 5.87 8.06 20.55
N PHE A 115 5.89 6.81 20.06
CA PHE A 115 5.31 6.44 18.77
C PHE A 115 3.88 5.94 18.95
N LEU A 116 2.97 6.40 18.11
CA LEU A 116 1.59 5.90 18.07
C LEU A 116 1.01 6.05 16.66
N ASP A 117 0.15 5.13 16.24
CA ASP A 117 -0.61 5.26 14.99
C ASP A 117 -1.82 6.18 15.22
N ALA A 118 -1.54 7.48 15.41
CA ALA A 118 -2.53 8.50 15.70
C ALA A 118 -3.53 8.64 14.55
N THR A 119 -3.10 8.46 13.30
CA THR A 119 -4.00 8.50 12.14
C THR A 119 -5.05 7.39 12.19
N LYS A 120 -4.65 6.16 12.48
CA LYS A 120 -5.59 5.04 12.60
C LYS A 120 -6.57 5.27 13.75
N LEU A 121 -6.09 5.72 14.91
CA LEU A 121 -6.94 6.00 16.06
C LEU A 121 -7.92 7.13 15.77
N ALA A 122 -7.44 8.24 15.24
CA ALA A 122 -8.27 9.40 14.90
C ALA A 122 -9.34 9.04 13.87
N THR A 123 -8.96 8.36 12.79
CA THR A 123 -9.90 7.92 11.74
C THR A 123 -10.97 6.99 12.28
N ARG A 124 -10.61 6.04 13.16
CA ARG A 124 -11.58 5.08 13.71
C ARG A 124 -12.52 5.70 14.74
N LEU A 125 -12.04 6.65 15.52
CA LEU A 125 -12.84 7.28 16.58
C LEU A 125 -13.71 8.43 16.08
N MET A 126 -13.27 9.12 15.01
CA MET A 126 -13.89 10.37 14.55
C MET A 126 -14.27 10.37 13.06
N GLY A 127 -13.99 9.28 12.33
CA GLY A 127 -14.33 9.14 10.91
C GLY A 127 -13.40 9.86 9.94
N ASP A 128 -12.45 10.68 10.42
CA ASP A 128 -11.57 11.48 9.57
C ASP A 128 -10.13 11.53 10.09
N SER A 129 -9.18 11.33 9.17
CA SER A 129 -7.74 11.45 9.41
C SER A 129 -7.28 12.88 9.71
N ILE A 130 -8.04 13.91 9.32
CA ILE A 130 -7.72 15.33 9.60
C ILE A 130 -7.58 15.58 11.10
N ALA A 131 -8.30 14.81 11.93
CA ALA A 131 -8.25 14.91 13.38
C ALA A 131 -6.91 14.46 14.00
N THR A 132 -5.99 13.87 13.23
CA THR A 132 -4.68 13.36 13.70
C THR A 132 -3.86 14.43 14.42
N ASN A 133 -3.76 15.64 13.87
CA ASN A 133 -2.87 16.67 14.42
C ASN A 133 -3.31 17.13 15.82
N LEU A 134 -4.62 17.32 16.01
CA LEU A 134 -5.19 17.67 17.32
C LEU A 134 -5.12 16.50 18.31
N PHE A 135 -5.22 15.26 17.82
CA PHE A 135 -4.98 14.07 18.63
C PHE A 135 -3.54 14.03 19.17
N VAL A 136 -2.54 14.21 18.30
CA VAL A 136 -1.12 14.26 18.69
C VAL A 136 -0.87 15.41 19.68
N LEU A 137 -1.45 16.59 19.44
CA LEU A 137 -1.37 17.72 20.38
C LEU A 137 -1.98 17.38 21.75
N GLY A 138 -3.14 16.73 21.77
CA GLY A 138 -3.80 16.28 23.00
C GLY A 138 -2.96 15.27 23.78
N TYR A 139 -2.33 14.33 23.09
CA TYR A 139 -1.42 13.36 23.69
C TYR A 139 -0.22 14.08 24.34
N ALA A 140 0.45 14.97 23.60
CA ALA A 140 1.59 15.72 24.09
C ALA A 140 1.24 16.64 25.28
N TRP A 141 0.08 17.30 25.21
CA TRP A 141 -0.42 18.15 26.29
C TRP A 141 -0.66 17.35 27.57
N GLN A 142 -1.28 16.17 27.48
CA GLN A 142 -1.53 15.32 28.64
C GLN A 142 -0.25 14.80 29.30
N LYS A 143 0.84 14.64 28.52
CA LYS A 143 2.18 14.32 29.03
C LYS A 143 2.91 15.53 29.63
N GLY A 144 2.29 16.71 29.66
CA GLY A 144 2.88 17.94 30.21
C GLY A 144 3.91 18.61 29.30
N LEU A 145 3.95 18.25 28.01
CA LEU A 145 4.98 18.74 27.08
C LEU A 145 4.64 20.09 26.45
N VAL A 146 3.37 20.49 26.48
CA VAL A 146 2.88 21.71 25.83
C VAL A 146 2.61 22.78 26.89
N PRO A 147 3.31 23.94 26.88
CA PRO A 147 3.29 24.90 27.99
C PRO A 147 2.12 25.89 27.89
N VAL A 148 0.88 25.42 27.75
CA VAL A 148 -0.35 26.23 27.81
C VAL A 148 -1.46 25.45 28.52
N LEU A 149 -2.47 26.16 29.03
CA LEU A 149 -3.63 25.59 29.71
C LEU A 149 -4.59 24.93 28.70
N GLU A 150 -5.26 23.87 29.14
CA GLU A 150 -6.30 23.18 28.38
C GLU A 150 -7.41 24.14 27.94
N ALA A 151 -7.93 24.94 28.88
CA ALA A 151 -9.03 25.86 28.62
C ALA A 151 -8.70 26.81 27.46
N THR A 152 -7.43 27.22 27.36
CA THR A 152 -6.97 28.12 26.30
C THR A 152 -6.79 27.43 24.96
N ILE A 153 -6.39 26.16 24.94
CA ILE A 153 -6.39 25.33 23.71
C ILE A 153 -7.82 25.17 23.21
N LEU A 154 -8.75 24.78 24.08
CA LEU A 154 -10.17 24.62 23.72
C LEU A 154 -10.77 25.93 23.21
N ARG A 155 -10.45 27.06 23.85
CA ARG A 155 -10.87 28.38 23.38
C ARG A 155 -10.26 28.76 22.03
N ALA A 156 -8.99 28.42 21.80
CA ALA A 156 -8.34 28.66 20.51
C ALA A 156 -8.98 27.85 19.38
N ILE A 157 -9.43 26.60 19.65
CA ILE A 157 -10.18 25.79 18.68
C ILE A 157 -11.51 26.49 18.34
N GLU A 158 -12.24 26.99 19.34
CA GLU A 158 -13.50 27.71 19.10
C GLU A 158 -13.31 28.97 18.27
N LEU A 159 -12.27 29.76 18.57
CA LEU A 159 -11.97 31.00 17.84
C LEU A 159 -11.50 30.75 16.40
N ASN A 160 -10.91 29.59 16.12
CA ASN A 160 -10.53 29.22 14.75
C ASN A 160 -11.75 28.91 13.87
N GLY A 161 -12.87 28.47 14.47
CA GLY A 161 -14.16 28.30 13.77
C GLY A 161 -14.30 27.06 12.89
N ALA A 162 -13.20 26.33 12.61
CA ALA A 162 -13.24 25.16 11.75
C ALA A 162 -13.46 23.86 12.55
N ALA A 163 -14.49 23.08 12.17
CA ALA A 163 -14.78 21.75 12.70
C ALA A 163 -14.63 21.64 14.23
N ILE A 164 -15.19 22.60 14.97
CA ILE A 164 -14.93 22.84 16.40
C ILE A 164 -15.11 21.56 17.23
N GLU A 165 -16.26 20.89 17.11
CA GLU A 165 -16.56 19.69 17.91
C GLU A 165 -15.64 18.52 17.58
N MET A 166 -15.29 18.33 16.30
CA MET A 166 -14.32 17.31 15.89
C MET A 166 -12.94 17.58 16.50
N ASN A 167 -12.46 18.82 16.44
CA ASN A 167 -11.16 19.21 16.97
C ASN A 167 -11.09 19.09 18.50
N LYS A 168 -12.16 19.45 19.21
CA LYS A 168 -12.28 19.24 20.66
C LYS A 168 -12.25 17.75 21.02
N ASN A 169 -13.01 16.93 20.29
CA ASN A 169 -13.03 15.48 20.49
C ASN A 169 -11.67 14.85 20.17
N ALA A 170 -10.98 15.31 19.12
CA ALA A 170 -9.66 14.83 18.75
C ALA A 170 -8.64 15.09 19.86
N PHE A 171 -8.61 16.32 20.36
CA PHE A 171 -7.77 16.70 21.49
C PHE A 171 -8.07 15.86 22.73
N LEU A 172 -9.36 15.66 23.06
CA LEU A 172 -9.79 14.83 24.19
C LEU A 172 -9.35 13.36 24.04
N TRP A 173 -9.50 12.77 22.86
CA TRP A 173 -9.06 11.39 22.61
C TRP A 173 -7.55 11.24 22.66
N GLY A 174 -6.81 12.23 22.15
CA GLY A 174 -5.36 12.29 22.29
C GLY A 174 -4.91 12.26 23.75
N ARG A 175 -5.57 13.06 24.60
CA ARG A 175 -5.33 13.06 26.05
C ARG A 175 -5.62 11.70 26.68
N ARG A 176 -6.77 11.08 26.37
CA ARG A 176 -7.12 9.75 26.88
C ARG A 176 -6.08 8.71 26.49
N ALA A 177 -5.57 8.77 25.25
CA ALA A 177 -4.54 7.85 24.76
C ALA A 177 -3.20 8.00 25.49
N ALA A 178 -2.87 9.19 26.00
CA ALA A 178 -1.68 9.39 26.82
C ALA A 178 -1.78 8.78 28.23
N VAL A 179 -3.01 8.51 28.71
CA VAL A 179 -3.28 7.87 30.00
C VAL A 179 -3.43 6.35 29.84
N ASP A 180 -4.28 5.91 28.91
CA ASP A 180 -4.54 4.49 28.64
C ASP A 180 -4.72 4.25 27.14
N LEU A 181 -3.59 4.05 26.46
CA LEU A 181 -3.57 3.80 25.02
C LEU A 181 -4.33 2.53 24.66
N LYS A 182 -4.16 1.46 25.45
CA LYS A 182 -4.77 0.16 25.17
C LYS A 182 -6.29 0.25 25.19
N ARG A 183 -6.87 0.98 26.16
CA ARG A 183 -8.31 1.18 26.20
C ARG A 183 -8.83 2.00 25.04
N VAL A 184 -8.09 3.01 24.60
CA VAL A 184 -8.44 3.78 23.40
C VAL A 184 -8.38 2.91 22.15
N GLU A 185 -7.37 2.03 22.02
CA GLU A 185 -7.27 1.05 20.94
C GLU A 185 -8.45 0.07 20.93
N GLU A 186 -8.88 -0.42 22.09
CA GLU A 186 -10.05 -1.28 22.24
C GLU A 186 -11.35 -0.58 21.81
N ILE A 187 -11.54 0.69 22.20
CA ILE A 187 -12.72 1.46 21.79
C ILE A 187 -12.69 1.77 20.29
N ALA A 188 -11.50 2.06 19.76
CA ALA A 188 -11.28 2.27 18.33
C ALA A 188 -11.35 0.97 17.53
N ALA A 189 -11.35 -0.21 18.18
CA ALA A 189 -11.45 -1.48 17.47
C ALA A 189 -12.78 -1.58 16.73
N PRO A 190 -12.79 -2.04 15.47
CA PRO A 190 -14.02 -2.16 14.71
C PRO A 190 -14.98 -3.13 15.42
N LYS A 191 -16.19 -2.66 15.75
CA LYS A 191 -17.24 -3.44 16.45
C LYS A 191 -17.71 -4.67 15.67
N ILE A 192 -17.48 -4.68 14.36
CA ILE A 192 -17.67 -5.85 13.49
C ILE A 192 -16.28 -6.27 13.08
N ALA A 193 -15.90 -7.51 13.43
CA ALA A 193 -14.67 -8.12 12.94
C ALA A 193 -14.62 -7.89 11.43
N VAL A 194 -13.71 -7.03 10.98
CA VAL A 194 -13.40 -6.91 9.57
C VAL A 194 -12.95 -8.32 9.22
N ALA A 195 -13.78 -9.07 8.48
CA ALA A 195 -13.39 -10.37 7.95
C ALA A 195 -12.00 -10.16 7.36
N SER A 196 -11.01 -10.77 8.01
CA SER A 196 -9.59 -10.58 7.76
C SER A 196 -9.33 -11.07 6.36
N THR A 197 -9.56 -10.19 5.39
CA THR A 197 -9.64 -10.51 3.97
C THR A 197 -8.25 -10.84 3.40
N ILE A 198 -7.22 -10.70 4.23
CA ILE A 198 -5.83 -11.04 3.93
C ILE A 198 -5.29 -12.00 5.01
N LYS A 199 -5.95 -13.15 5.24
CA LYS A 199 -5.19 -14.31 5.73
C LYS A 199 -4.21 -14.71 4.62
N LEU A 200 -2.91 -14.63 4.85
CA LEU A 200 -1.94 -15.18 3.90
C LEU A 200 -2.07 -16.70 3.91
N SER A 201 -2.01 -17.35 2.74
CA SER A 201 -1.95 -18.81 2.69
C SER A 201 -0.66 -19.27 3.37
N GLU A 202 -0.78 -20.18 4.33
CA GLU A 202 0.34 -20.68 5.14
C GLU A 202 0.99 -21.91 4.46
N SER A 203 0.31 -22.52 3.49
CA SER A 203 0.79 -23.65 2.72
C SER A 203 0.49 -23.53 1.21
N LEU A 204 1.19 -24.34 0.41
CA LEU A 204 0.94 -24.47 -1.03
C LEU A 204 -0.48 -25.01 -1.31
N ASP A 205 -0.97 -25.95 -0.50
CA ASP A 205 -2.31 -26.52 -0.70
C ASP A 205 -3.40 -25.47 -0.43
N GLU A 206 -3.28 -24.68 0.63
CA GLU A 206 -4.16 -23.54 0.89
C GLU A 206 -4.07 -22.49 -0.23
N MET A 207 -2.87 -22.29 -0.82
CA MET A 207 -2.66 -21.36 -1.92
C MET A 207 -3.44 -21.78 -3.18
N ILE A 208 -3.41 -23.08 -3.49
CA ILE A 208 -4.09 -23.68 -4.64
C ILE A 208 -5.61 -23.67 -4.42
N GLU A 209 -6.07 -24.17 -3.28
CA GLU A 209 -7.51 -24.26 -2.95
C GLU A 209 -8.19 -22.90 -3.03
N ARG A 210 -7.57 -21.88 -2.41
CA ARG A 210 -8.12 -20.51 -2.42
C ARG A 210 -8.23 -19.94 -3.83
N ARG A 211 -7.25 -20.21 -4.70
CA ARG A 211 -7.24 -19.75 -6.09
C ARG A 211 -8.24 -20.51 -6.95
N THR A 212 -8.38 -21.82 -6.74
CA THR A 212 -9.41 -22.63 -7.39
C THR A 212 -10.79 -22.11 -7.04
N LYS A 213 -11.08 -21.87 -5.75
CA LYS A 213 -12.35 -21.27 -5.31
C LYS A 213 -12.58 -19.90 -5.96
N PHE A 214 -11.56 -19.04 -5.96
CA PHE A 214 -11.66 -17.73 -6.61
C PHE A 214 -11.97 -17.86 -8.10
N LEU A 215 -11.30 -18.76 -8.84
CA LEU A 215 -11.51 -18.92 -10.28
C LEU A 215 -12.89 -19.50 -10.60
N THR A 216 -13.44 -20.34 -9.71
CA THR A 216 -14.82 -20.84 -9.82
C THR A 216 -15.82 -19.69 -9.71
N ASP A 217 -15.64 -18.81 -8.72
CA ASP A 217 -16.50 -17.64 -8.55
C ASP A 217 -16.32 -16.63 -9.70
N TYR A 218 -15.07 -16.45 -10.13
CA TYR A 218 -14.67 -15.56 -11.22
C TYR A 218 -15.32 -15.95 -12.54
N GLN A 219 -15.24 -17.22 -12.93
CA GLN A 219 -15.77 -17.74 -14.18
C GLN A 219 -16.69 -18.94 -13.89
N ASP A 220 -16.13 -20.13 -13.74
CA ASP A 220 -16.83 -21.39 -13.47
C ASP A 220 -15.84 -22.49 -13.02
N ALA A 221 -16.38 -23.66 -12.67
CA ALA A 221 -15.60 -24.80 -12.19
C ALA A 221 -14.65 -25.38 -13.26
N ALA A 222 -14.98 -25.31 -14.55
CA ALA A 222 -14.12 -25.83 -15.62
C ALA A 222 -12.88 -24.93 -15.82
N TYR A 223 -13.06 -23.61 -15.68
CA TYR A 223 -11.97 -22.64 -15.69
C TYR A 223 -11.04 -22.83 -14.50
N ALA A 224 -11.60 -23.04 -13.30
CA ALA A 224 -10.82 -23.37 -12.11
C ALA A 224 -10.06 -24.70 -12.24
N LYS A 225 -10.69 -25.70 -12.87
CA LYS A 225 -10.05 -27.00 -13.14
C LYS A 225 -8.84 -26.87 -14.07
N THR A 226 -8.94 -26.03 -15.10
CA THR A 226 -7.82 -25.75 -16.02
C THR A 226 -6.60 -25.21 -15.26
N TYR A 227 -6.84 -24.37 -14.24
CA TYR A 227 -5.79 -23.90 -13.35
C TYR A 227 -5.23 -25.02 -12.47
N SER A 228 -6.08 -25.75 -11.76
CA SER A 228 -5.62 -26.77 -10.80
C SER A 228 -4.88 -27.91 -11.49
N ASP A 229 -5.35 -28.36 -12.66
CA ASP A 229 -4.70 -29.41 -13.44
C ASP A 229 -3.29 -28.99 -13.87
N PHE A 230 -3.14 -27.72 -14.30
CA PHE A 230 -1.84 -27.22 -14.73
C PHE A 230 -0.85 -27.09 -13.57
N VAL A 231 -1.30 -26.60 -12.40
CA VAL A 231 -0.46 -26.55 -11.20
C VAL A 231 -0.09 -27.95 -10.73
N ALA A 232 -1.02 -28.92 -10.80
CA ALA A 232 -0.74 -30.31 -10.45
C ALA A 232 0.30 -30.95 -11.38
N PHE A 233 0.23 -30.67 -12.68
CA PHE A 233 1.25 -31.09 -13.66
C PHE A 233 2.64 -30.60 -13.29
N VAL A 234 2.78 -29.30 -12.96
CA VAL A 234 4.07 -28.72 -12.53
C VAL A 234 4.54 -29.33 -11.20
N ARG A 235 3.63 -29.50 -10.22
CA ARG A 235 3.95 -30.11 -8.92
C ARG A 235 4.50 -31.52 -9.07
N GLN A 236 3.88 -32.32 -9.94
CA GLN A 236 4.32 -33.69 -10.20
C GLN A 236 5.72 -33.70 -10.84
N ALA A 237 5.96 -32.84 -11.82
CA ALA A 237 7.25 -32.78 -12.50
C ALA A 237 8.37 -32.23 -11.61
N GLU A 238 8.11 -31.16 -10.84
CA GLU A 238 9.05 -30.61 -9.85
C GLU A 238 9.38 -31.67 -8.79
N GLY A 239 8.36 -32.33 -8.20
CA GLY A 239 8.57 -33.36 -7.20
C GLY A 239 9.34 -34.58 -7.71
N ALA A 240 9.14 -34.99 -8.97
CA ALA A 240 9.86 -36.10 -9.58
C ALA A 240 11.34 -35.80 -9.85
N LYS A 241 11.68 -34.54 -10.17
CA LYS A 241 13.06 -34.11 -10.49
C LYS A 241 13.82 -33.57 -9.28
N LEU A 242 13.12 -32.96 -8.32
CA LEU A 242 13.65 -32.32 -7.12
C LEU A 242 12.73 -32.57 -5.91
N PRO A 243 12.79 -33.77 -5.28
CA PRO A 243 11.99 -34.06 -4.09
C PRO A 243 12.18 -33.01 -2.98
N GLY A 244 11.07 -32.53 -2.41
CA GLY A 244 11.07 -31.53 -1.33
C GLY A 244 11.17 -30.07 -1.77
N LYS A 245 11.30 -29.77 -3.07
CA LYS A 245 11.21 -28.40 -3.61
C LYS A 245 9.79 -28.10 -4.10
N THR A 246 9.30 -26.90 -3.79
CA THR A 246 7.96 -26.41 -4.17
C THR A 246 7.97 -25.05 -4.85
N ALA A 247 9.14 -24.39 -4.94
CA ALA A 247 9.23 -22.99 -5.35
C ALA A 247 8.77 -22.76 -6.80
N LEU A 248 8.97 -23.72 -7.71
CA LEU A 248 8.46 -23.60 -9.09
C LEU A 248 6.93 -23.74 -9.10
N THR A 249 6.40 -24.72 -8.36
CA THR A 249 4.96 -24.92 -8.22
C THR A 249 4.28 -23.70 -7.59
N GLU A 250 4.87 -23.11 -6.55
CA GLU A 250 4.38 -21.89 -5.90
C GLU A 250 4.37 -20.69 -6.85
N ALA A 251 5.45 -20.52 -7.62
CA ALA A 251 5.52 -19.48 -8.65
C ALA A 251 4.41 -19.68 -9.70
N VAL A 252 4.25 -20.90 -10.23
CA VAL A 252 3.21 -21.19 -11.24
C VAL A 252 1.80 -21.00 -10.66
N ALA A 253 1.54 -21.47 -9.44
CA ALA A 253 0.26 -21.27 -8.76
C ALA A 253 -0.06 -19.77 -8.61
N ARG A 254 0.94 -18.94 -8.29
CA ARG A 254 0.76 -17.49 -8.17
C ARG A 254 0.54 -16.81 -9.52
N TYR A 255 1.41 -17.07 -10.49
CA TYR A 255 1.51 -16.27 -11.69
C TYR A 255 0.59 -16.73 -12.81
N TYR A 256 0.30 -18.03 -12.90
CA TYR A 256 -0.75 -18.49 -13.80
C TYR A 256 -2.11 -17.97 -13.36
N PHE A 257 -2.41 -18.02 -12.05
CA PHE A 257 -3.61 -17.42 -11.50
C PHE A 257 -3.71 -15.92 -11.83
N LYS A 258 -2.61 -15.15 -11.68
CA LYS A 258 -2.58 -13.72 -12.04
C LYS A 258 -2.97 -13.48 -13.50
N LEU A 259 -2.50 -14.32 -14.41
CA LEU A 259 -2.82 -14.24 -15.84
C LEU A 259 -4.24 -14.71 -16.16
N LEU A 260 -4.79 -15.65 -15.39
CA LEU A 260 -6.16 -16.13 -15.56
C LEU A 260 -7.22 -15.18 -14.98
N ALA A 261 -6.94 -14.58 -13.82
CA ALA A 261 -7.84 -13.71 -13.07
C ALA A 261 -7.59 -12.23 -13.40
N VAL A 262 -7.68 -11.88 -14.68
CA VAL A 262 -7.58 -10.49 -15.12
C VAL A 262 -8.79 -9.70 -14.63
N LYS A 263 -8.55 -8.48 -14.15
CA LYS A 263 -9.61 -7.52 -13.80
C LYS A 263 -10.18 -6.89 -15.06
N ASP A 264 -10.94 -7.70 -15.78
CA ASP A 264 -11.73 -7.28 -16.93
C ASP A 264 -13.02 -6.58 -16.52
N GLU A 265 -13.81 -6.15 -17.49
CA GLU A 265 -15.04 -5.41 -17.28
C GLU A 265 -16.06 -6.22 -16.46
N TYR A 266 -16.14 -7.53 -16.69
CA TYR A 266 -17.01 -8.45 -15.94
C TYR A 266 -16.59 -8.57 -14.48
N GLU A 267 -15.29 -8.67 -14.20
CA GLU A 267 -14.78 -8.76 -12.83
C GLU A 267 -14.89 -7.44 -12.08
N VAL A 268 -14.61 -6.31 -12.74
CA VAL A 268 -14.84 -4.97 -12.16
C VAL A 268 -16.31 -4.82 -11.80
N ALA A 269 -17.22 -5.24 -12.68
CA ALA A 269 -18.64 -5.23 -12.41
C ALA A 269 -19.00 -6.08 -11.19
N ARG A 270 -18.52 -7.33 -11.14
CA ARG A 270 -18.76 -8.25 -10.02
C ARG A 270 -18.27 -7.67 -8.69
N LEU A 271 -17.07 -7.09 -8.65
CA LEU A 271 -16.49 -6.50 -7.44
C LEU A 271 -17.27 -5.28 -6.91
N HIS A 272 -17.95 -4.53 -7.79
CA HIS A 272 -18.82 -3.44 -7.36
C HIS A 272 -20.23 -3.91 -7.00
N SER A 273 -20.68 -5.04 -7.56
CA SER A 273 -22.07 -5.49 -7.45
C SER A 273 -22.29 -6.73 -6.58
N ASN A 274 -21.27 -7.26 -5.91
CA ASN A 274 -21.37 -8.43 -5.03
C ASN A 274 -21.89 -8.11 -3.62
N GLY A 275 -22.20 -6.84 -3.32
CA GLY A 275 -22.68 -6.36 -2.02
C GLY A 275 -21.57 -5.86 -1.10
N ASP A 276 -20.34 -6.38 -1.20
CA ASP A 276 -19.22 -5.98 -0.33
C ASP A 276 -18.86 -4.50 -0.48
N PHE A 277 -18.94 -3.99 -1.71
CA PHE A 277 -18.68 -2.58 -2.00
C PHE A 277 -19.74 -1.67 -1.38
N GLU A 278 -21.03 -1.96 -1.60
CA GLU A 278 -22.14 -1.20 -1.02
C GLU A 278 -22.11 -1.24 0.52
N ALA A 279 -21.84 -2.41 1.11
CA ALA A 279 -21.70 -2.55 2.56
C ALA A 279 -20.48 -1.81 3.14
N ARG A 280 -19.42 -1.60 2.35
CA ARG A 280 -18.28 -0.77 2.76
C ARG A 280 -18.63 0.71 2.72
N VAL A 281 -19.24 1.16 1.62
CA VAL A 281 -19.69 2.56 1.48
C VAL A 281 -20.67 2.91 2.60
N ALA A 282 -21.67 2.05 2.88
CA ALA A 282 -22.64 2.28 3.94
C ALA A 282 -22.05 2.30 5.36
N ARG A 283 -20.83 1.75 5.55
CA ARG A 283 -20.10 1.83 6.83
C ARG A 283 -19.26 3.09 6.95
N GLU A 284 -18.77 3.64 5.84
CA GLU A 284 -17.87 4.79 5.82
C GLU A 284 -18.64 6.12 5.70
N PHE A 285 -19.82 6.12 5.11
CA PHE A 285 -20.59 7.32 4.83
C PHE A 285 -22.01 7.25 5.44
N GLU A 286 -22.37 8.28 6.21
CA GLU A 286 -23.72 8.49 6.74
C GLU A 286 -24.53 9.44 5.82
N GLY A 287 -25.87 9.32 5.86
CA GLY A 287 -26.79 10.21 5.15
C GLY A 287 -26.98 9.89 3.66
N ASP A 288 -27.52 10.88 2.93
CA ASP A 288 -27.85 10.76 1.50
C ASP A 288 -26.60 11.00 0.63
N TYR A 289 -25.97 9.91 0.16
CA TYR A 289 -24.84 9.99 -0.78
C TYR A 289 -25.20 9.51 -2.18
N LYS A 290 -24.48 10.03 -3.19
CA LYS A 290 -24.59 9.59 -4.59
C LYS A 290 -23.25 9.03 -5.06
N LEU A 291 -23.28 7.79 -5.54
CA LEU A 291 -22.11 7.14 -6.12
C LEU A 291 -21.87 7.62 -7.56
N ASN A 292 -20.69 8.18 -7.80
CA ASN A 292 -20.23 8.59 -9.12
C ASN A 292 -18.96 7.82 -9.47
N PHE A 293 -18.95 7.18 -10.64
CA PHE A 293 -17.85 6.35 -11.12
C PHE A 293 -17.08 7.06 -12.23
N HIS A 294 -15.75 7.08 -12.14
CA HIS A 294 -14.89 7.67 -13.16
C HIS A 294 -14.26 6.56 -14.00
N LEU A 295 -14.84 6.31 -15.18
CA LEU A 295 -14.48 5.19 -16.04
C LEU A 295 -14.00 5.68 -17.40
N ALA A 296 -13.16 4.89 -18.06
CA ALA A 296 -12.76 5.08 -19.45
C ALA A 296 -13.06 3.79 -20.24
N PRO A 297 -14.33 3.52 -20.59
CA PRO A 297 -14.71 2.26 -21.23
C PRO A 297 -13.97 2.09 -22.58
N PRO A 298 -13.27 0.96 -22.82
CA PRO A 298 -12.38 0.82 -23.97
C PRO A 298 -13.06 1.04 -25.33
N LEU A 299 -14.33 0.70 -25.45
CA LEU A 299 -15.10 0.76 -26.70
C LEU A 299 -15.54 2.18 -27.09
N PHE A 300 -15.71 3.09 -26.11
CA PHE A 300 -16.37 4.38 -26.34
C PHE A 300 -15.61 5.58 -25.76
N ALA A 301 -14.53 5.36 -25.01
CA ALA A 301 -13.75 6.43 -24.44
C ALA A 301 -12.95 7.15 -25.53
N LYS A 302 -13.10 8.48 -25.58
CA LYS A 302 -12.30 9.33 -26.47
C LYS A 302 -10.84 9.26 -26.02
N LYS A 303 -9.92 9.25 -26.98
CA LYS A 303 -8.50 9.45 -26.70
C LYS A 303 -8.20 10.94 -26.49
N ASP A 304 -7.28 11.23 -25.59
CA ASP A 304 -6.71 12.56 -25.43
C ASP A 304 -5.84 12.90 -26.66
N PRO A 305 -6.02 14.09 -27.27
CA PRO A 305 -5.27 14.45 -28.47
C PRO A 305 -3.78 14.72 -28.19
N VAL A 306 -3.39 15.02 -26.94
CA VAL A 306 -2.01 15.29 -26.53
C VAL A 306 -1.33 14.00 -26.09
N THR A 307 -1.98 13.21 -25.23
CA THR A 307 -1.34 11.99 -24.67
C THR A 307 -1.66 10.72 -25.45
N GLY A 308 -2.70 10.71 -26.28
CA GLY A 308 -3.20 9.51 -26.98
C GLY A 308 -3.96 8.52 -26.09
N GLU A 309 -4.13 8.83 -24.80
CA GLU A 309 -4.70 7.92 -23.79
C GLU A 309 -6.22 8.07 -23.63
N LEU A 310 -6.91 7.04 -23.14
CA LEU A 310 -8.36 7.09 -22.94
C LEU A 310 -8.75 8.09 -21.84
N LYS A 311 -9.70 8.98 -22.14
CA LYS A 311 -10.25 9.96 -21.20
C LYS A 311 -11.28 9.34 -20.27
N LYS A 312 -11.07 9.49 -18.96
CA LYS A 312 -12.07 9.14 -17.94
C LYS A 312 -13.25 10.11 -18.02
N ARG A 313 -14.46 9.57 -17.85
CA ARG A 313 -15.71 10.32 -17.76
C ARG A 313 -16.45 9.91 -16.50
N GLN A 314 -17.22 10.83 -15.96
CA GLN A 314 -18.09 10.59 -14.82
C GLN A 314 -19.38 9.89 -15.26
N TYR A 315 -19.73 8.82 -14.57
CA TYR A 315 -20.96 8.07 -14.70
C TYR A 315 -21.70 8.07 -13.36
N GLY A 316 -22.97 8.44 -13.38
CA GLY A 316 -23.77 8.57 -12.16
C GLY A 316 -24.20 7.22 -11.55
N PRO A 317 -25.07 7.26 -10.51
CA PRO A 317 -25.47 6.09 -9.74
C PRO A 317 -26.09 4.93 -10.55
N TRP A 318 -26.64 5.21 -11.74
CA TRP A 318 -27.19 4.19 -12.63
C TRP A 318 -26.17 3.10 -13.01
N MET A 319 -24.86 3.43 -12.96
CA MET A 319 -23.78 2.50 -13.26
C MET A 319 -23.80 1.26 -12.35
N MET A 320 -24.30 1.35 -11.12
CA MET A 320 -24.46 0.18 -10.25
C MET A 320 -25.45 -0.86 -10.81
N LYS A 321 -26.48 -0.43 -11.53
CA LYS A 321 -27.40 -1.35 -12.22
C LYS A 321 -26.70 -1.97 -13.44
N ALA A 322 -25.89 -1.19 -14.16
CA ALA A 322 -25.11 -1.69 -15.28
C ALA A 322 -24.06 -2.73 -14.84
N PHE A 323 -23.37 -2.51 -13.71
CA PHE A 323 -22.47 -3.49 -13.14
C PHE A 323 -23.20 -4.78 -12.73
N ARG A 324 -24.35 -4.69 -12.05
CA ARG A 324 -25.17 -5.88 -11.76
C ARG A 324 -25.53 -6.67 -13.02
N PHE A 325 -25.96 -5.97 -14.07
CA PHE A 325 -26.27 -6.60 -15.35
C PHE A 325 -25.03 -7.28 -15.95
N LEU A 326 -23.91 -6.56 -16.06
CA LEU A 326 -22.68 -7.08 -16.66
C LEU A 326 -22.12 -8.28 -15.86
N ALA A 327 -22.12 -8.21 -14.53
CA ALA A 327 -21.67 -9.29 -13.65
C ALA A 327 -22.47 -10.58 -13.86
N SER A 328 -23.80 -10.49 -14.05
CA SER A 328 -24.63 -11.67 -14.34
C SER A 328 -24.38 -12.28 -15.73
N ARG A 329 -23.69 -11.55 -16.62
CA ARG A 329 -23.32 -11.99 -17.97
C ARG A 329 -21.87 -12.46 -18.08
N LYS A 330 -21.22 -12.83 -16.97
CA LYS A 330 -19.85 -13.38 -16.97
C LYS A 330 -19.65 -14.57 -17.91
N GLY A 331 -20.69 -15.36 -18.20
CA GLY A 331 -20.63 -16.46 -19.16
C GLY A 331 -20.37 -16.03 -20.61
N LEU A 332 -20.55 -14.73 -20.94
CA LEU A 332 -20.17 -14.20 -22.25
C LEU A 332 -18.67 -14.03 -22.39
N ARG A 333 -17.93 -13.90 -21.28
CA ARG A 333 -16.48 -13.64 -21.26
C ARG A 333 -15.72 -14.61 -22.16
N GLY A 334 -14.93 -14.06 -23.08
CA GLY A 334 -14.12 -14.83 -24.04
C GLY A 334 -14.93 -15.56 -25.14
N GLY A 335 -16.25 -15.51 -25.09
CA GLY A 335 -17.14 -16.19 -26.04
C GLY A 335 -17.36 -15.42 -27.35
N ALA A 336 -18.19 -15.98 -28.24
CA ALA A 336 -18.55 -15.34 -29.51
C ALA A 336 -19.17 -13.94 -29.31
N PHE A 337 -20.01 -13.80 -28.27
CA PHE A 337 -20.77 -12.60 -27.93
C PHE A 337 -20.07 -11.65 -26.95
N ASP A 338 -18.80 -11.89 -26.62
CA ASP A 338 -18.00 -10.94 -25.84
C ASP A 338 -17.63 -9.75 -26.72
N ILE A 339 -18.21 -8.59 -26.43
CA ILE A 339 -17.92 -7.33 -27.14
C ILE A 339 -16.55 -6.74 -26.78
N PHE A 340 -15.95 -7.14 -25.65
CA PHE A 340 -14.67 -6.61 -25.17
C PHE A 340 -13.48 -7.43 -25.68
N LYS A 341 -13.69 -8.71 -26.08
CA LYS A 341 -12.61 -9.65 -26.45
C LYS A 341 -11.69 -9.17 -27.57
N ASN A 342 -12.20 -8.34 -28.48
CA ASN A 342 -11.50 -7.91 -29.68
C ASN A 342 -10.65 -6.66 -29.47
N THR A 343 -10.66 -6.08 -28.27
CA THR A 343 -9.74 -4.99 -27.91
C THR A 343 -8.31 -5.51 -27.86
N ASP A 344 -7.34 -4.65 -28.17
CA ASP A 344 -5.92 -5.01 -28.18
C ASP A 344 -5.45 -5.52 -26.80
N GLU A 345 -5.97 -4.94 -25.72
CA GLU A 345 -5.66 -5.37 -24.36
C GLU A 345 -6.19 -6.78 -24.08
N ARG A 346 -7.44 -7.10 -24.46
CA ARG A 346 -7.98 -8.46 -24.24
C ARG A 346 -7.26 -9.50 -25.09
N ARG A 347 -6.92 -9.18 -26.34
CA ARG A 347 -6.13 -10.08 -27.20
C ARG A 347 -4.75 -10.36 -26.60
N MET A 348 -4.06 -9.31 -26.15
CA MET A 348 -2.77 -9.44 -25.46
C MET A 348 -2.89 -10.32 -24.21
N GLU A 349 -3.90 -10.11 -23.37
CA GLU A 349 -4.12 -10.92 -22.17
C GLU A 349 -4.39 -12.40 -22.46
N GLN A 350 -5.17 -12.70 -23.50
CA GLN A 350 -5.38 -14.09 -23.92
C GLN A 350 -4.08 -14.72 -24.43
N GLN A 351 -3.30 -13.97 -25.22
CA GLN A 351 -2.00 -14.44 -25.69
C GLN A 351 -1.04 -14.70 -24.53
N LEU A 352 -1.00 -13.85 -23.51
CA LEU A 352 -0.16 -14.03 -22.33
C LEU A 352 -0.46 -15.33 -21.58
N LYS A 353 -1.73 -15.75 -21.49
CA LYS A 353 -2.11 -17.02 -20.85
C LYS A 353 -1.54 -18.22 -21.62
N VAL A 354 -1.69 -18.20 -22.95
CA VAL A 354 -1.23 -19.26 -23.86
C VAL A 354 0.30 -19.33 -23.86
N ASP A 355 0.96 -18.19 -24.01
CA ASP A 355 2.43 -18.10 -24.02
C ASP A 355 3.03 -18.58 -22.70
N TYR A 356 2.46 -18.14 -21.57
CA TYR A 356 2.93 -18.56 -20.26
C TYR A 356 2.81 -20.06 -20.08
N ARG A 357 1.67 -20.66 -20.44
CA ARG A 357 1.47 -22.10 -20.35
C ARG A 357 2.51 -22.86 -21.16
N ARG A 358 2.70 -22.47 -22.43
CA ARG A 358 3.70 -23.08 -23.32
C ARG A 358 5.12 -22.95 -22.77
N LEU A 359 5.49 -21.76 -22.27
CA LEU A 359 6.80 -21.53 -21.66
C LEU A 359 7.03 -22.47 -20.47
N ILE A 360 6.06 -22.61 -19.59
CA ILE A 360 6.18 -23.48 -18.42
C ILE A 360 6.23 -24.97 -18.82
N GLU A 361 5.48 -25.39 -19.84
CA GLU A 361 5.59 -26.75 -20.40
C GLU A 361 7.01 -27.03 -20.94
N GLU A 362 7.62 -26.07 -21.65
CA GLU A 362 9.02 -26.15 -22.11
C GLU A 362 10.02 -26.20 -20.93
N VAL A 363 9.84 -25.34 -19.93
CA VAL A 363 10.70 -25.27 -18.74
C VAL A 363 10.64 -26.57 -17.95
N VAL A 364 9.44 -27.12 -17.75
CA VAL A 364 9.23 -28.39 -17.05
C VAL A 364 9.90 -29.55 -17.80
N ALA A 365 9.83 -29.58 -19.14
CA ALA A 365 10.46 -30.63 -19.93
C ALA A 365 11.99 -30.70 -19.77
N LYS A 366 12.63 -29.56 -19.50
CA LYS A 366 14.09 -29.43 -19.31
C LYS A 366 14.50 -29.26 -17.84
N LEU A 367 13.58 -29.42 -16.91
CA LEU A 367 13.83 -29.14 -15.49
C LEU A 367 14.87 -30.10 -14.90
N ALA A 368 15.87 -29.51 -14.25
CA ALA A 368 16.95 -30.20 -13.57
C ALA A 368 17.40 -29.43 -12.31
N PRO A 369 18.10 -30.07 -11.37
CA PRO A 369 18.54 -29.40 -10.14
C PRO A 369 19.35 -28.11 -10.36
N HIS A 370 20.18 -28.06 -11.41
CA HIS A 370 21.06 -26.94 -11.70
C HIS A 370 20.36 -25.73 -12.33
N ASN A 371 19.19 -25.91 -12.96
CA ASN A 371 18.44 -24.84 -13.62
C ASN A 371 17.13 -24.47 -12.91
N HIS A 372 16.84 -25.09 -11.76
CA HIS A 372 15.62 -24.88 -10.97
C HIS A 372 15.41 -23.42 -10.58
N ALA A 373 16.46 -22.73 -10.11
CA ALA A 373 16.35 -21.31 -9.74
C ALA A 373 15.93 -20.42 -10.93
N LEU A 374 16.44 -20.70 -12.13
CA LEU A 374 16.06 -19.99 -13.36
C LEU A 374 14.63 -20.34 -13.80
N ALA A 375 14.21 -21.60 -13.63
CA ALA A 375 12.81 -22.00 -13.86
C ALA A 375 11.84 -21.20 -12.99
N VAL A 376 12.16 -21.01 -11.69
CA VAL A 376 11.36 -20.18 -10.77
C VAL A 376 11.32 -18.73 -11.22
N GLN A 377 12.46 -18.16 -11.64
CA GLN A 377 12.52 -16.78 -12.14
C GLN A 377 11.69 -16.59 -13.43
N LEU A 378 11.76 -17.53 -14.36
CA LEU A 378 10.93 -17.54 -15.57
C LEU A 378 9.44 -17.60 -15.24
N ALA A 379 9.04 -18.51 -14.34
CA ALA A 379 7.66 -18.59 -13.86
C ALA A 379 7.19 -17.31 -13.15
N SER A 380 8.12 -16.51 -12.63
CA SER A 380 7.84 -15.29 -11.88
C SER A 380 7.75 -14.01 -12.72
N VAL A 381 8.08 -14.07 -14.02
CA VAL A 381 8.02 -12.90 -14.92
C VAL A 381 6.67 -12.16 -14.90
N PRO A 382 5.49 -12.82 -14.80
CA PRO A 382 4.22 -12.10 -14.73
C PRO A 382 4.07 -11.18 -13.51
N GLU A 383 4.93 -11.28 -12.48
CA GLU A 383 5.01 -10.32 -11.37
C GLU A 383 5.16 -8.88 -11.88
N ASP A 384 6.01 -8.70 -12.89
CA ASP A 384 6.41 -7.41 -13.44
C ASP A 384 5.30 -6.77 -14.29
N ILE A 385 4.28 -7.55 -14.69
CA ILE A 385 3.13 -7.08 -15.45
C ILE A 385 2.10 -6.48 -14.48
N ARG A 386 2.14 -5.14 -14.33
CA ARG A 386 1.29 -4.38 -13.40
C ARG A 386 0.57 -3.22 -14.11
N GLY A 387 -0.47 -2.71 -13.49
CA GLY A 387 -1.28 -1.59 -14.01
C GLY A 387 -2.35 -2.02 -15.01
N TYR A 388 -2.92 -1.03 -15.72
CA TYR A 388 -4.02 -1.18 -16.68
C TYR A 388 -3.75 -0.34 -17.93
N GLY A 389 -4.32 -0.72 -19.08
CA GLY A 389 -4.19 0.03 -20.33
C GLY A 389 -2.72 0.22 -20.75
N HIS A 390 -2.35 1.46 -21.08
CA HIS A 390 -1.00 1.80 -21.55
C HIS A 390 0.12 1.48 -20.52
N VAL A 391 -0.18 1.59 -19.22
CA VAL A 391 0.78 1.23 -18.15
C VAL A 391 1.09 -0.26 -18.22
N LYS A 392 0.05 -1.09 -18.36
CA LYS A 392 0.19 -2.54 -18.51
C LYS A 392 0.94 -2.89 -19.78
N GLU A 393 0.63 -2.25 -20.90
CA GLU A 393 1.30 -2.48 -22.18
C GLU A 393 2.81 -2.25 -22.08
N ARG A 394 3.23 -1.15 -21.44
CA ARG A 394 4.64 -0.86 -21.17
C ARG A 394 5.29 -1.96 -20.32
N HIS A 395 4.62 -2.40 -19.26
CA HIS A 395 5.13 -3.47 -18.39
C HIS A 395 5.20 -4.82 -19.11
N VAL A 396 4.25 -5.15 -19.99
CA VAL A 396 4.28 -6.37 -20.80
C VAL A 396 5.50 -6.37 -21.73
N LYS A 397 5.80 -5.24 -22.39
CA LYS A 397 6.99 -5.13 -23.25
C LYS A 397 8.28 -5.38 -22.46
N ALA A 398 8.42 -4.76 -21.29
CA ALA A 398 9.59 -4.96 -20.43
C ALA A 398 9.69 -6.41 -19.89
N ALA A 399 8.57 -6.98 -19.45
CA ALA A 399 8.50 -8.34 -18.95
C ALA A 399 8.87 -9.36 -20.05
N LYS A 400 8.40 -9.16 -21.29
CA LYS A 400 8.77 -10.02 -22.42
C LYS A 400 10.24 -9.94 -22.80
N ALA A 401 10.86 -8.75 -22.73
CA ALA A 401 12.30 -8.64 -22.92
C ALA A 401 13.09 -9.43 -21.86
N LYS A 402 12.66 -9.34 -20.58
CA LYS A 402 13.25 -10.12 -19.47
C LYS A 402 13.01 -11.63 -19.62
N GLU A 403 11.84 -12.04 -20.08
CA GLU A 403 11.50 -13.44 -20.37
C GLU A 403 12.47 -14.05 -21.39
N VAL A 404 12.76 -13.33 -22.48
CA VAL A 404 13.70 -13.76 -23.51
C VAL A 404 15.10 -13.97 -22.94
N GLN A 405 15.59 -13.03 -22.13
CA GLN A 405 16.91 -13.15 -21.49
C GLN A 405 16.98 -14.35 -20.55
N LEU A 406 16.01 -14.45 -19.62
CA LEU A 406 15.97 -15.56 -18.66
C LEU A 406 15.82 -16.92 -19.35
N LYS A 407 15.12 -16.97 -20.49
CA LYS A 407 14.95 -18.20 -21.26
C LYS A 407 16.27 -18.61 -21.90
N ALA A 408 17.01 -17.66 -22.47
CA ALA A 408 18.35 -17.93 -23.01
C ALA A 408 19.29 -18.45 -21.92
N ASP A 409 19.27 -17.84 -20.73
CA ASP A 409 20.08 -18.27 -19.59
C ASP A 409 19.69 -19.69 -19.13
N PHE A 410 18.38 -19.99 -19.06
CA PHE A 410 17.85 -21.31 -18.72
C PHE A 410 18.28 -22.38 -19.73
N ASP A 411 18.17 -22.10 -21.03
CA ASP A 411 18.56 -23.02 -22.10
C ASP A 411 20.08 -23.21 -22.19
N ALA A 412 20.88 -22.21 -21.79
CA ALA A 412 22.34 -22.26 -21.78
C ALA A 412 22.93 -22.94 -20.54
N THR A 413 22.14 -23.13 -19.47
CA THR A 413 22.64 -23.71 -18.23
C THR A 413 23.02 -25.18 -18.44
N LYS A 414 24.26 -25.54 -18.12
CA LYS A 414 24.80 -26.91 -18.21
C LYS A 414 25.19 -27.42 -16.82
N VAL A 415 25.23 -28.75 -16.69
CA VAL A 415 25.80 -29.41 -15.50
C VAL A 415 27.28 -29.06 -15.43
N VAL A 416 27.69 -28.33 -14.40
CA VAL A 416 29.11 -28.14 -14.07
C VAL A 416 29.60 -29.43 -13.42
N ILE A 417 30.15 -30.34 -14.22
CA ILE A 417 30.88 -31.49 -13.69
C ILE A 417 32.25 -30.97 -13.28
N GLY A 418 32.44 -30.72 -11.99
CA GLY A 418 33.77 -30.50 -11.43
C GLY A 418 34.57 -31.78 -11.58
N ILE A 419 35.40 -31.87 -12.62
CA ILE A 419 36.44 -32.89 -12.68
C ILE A 419 37.44 -32.50 -11.60
N ALA A 420 37.44 -33.20 -10.47
CA ALA A 420 38.53 -33.09 -9.51
C ALA A 420 39.81 -33.46 -10.27
N SER A 421 40.71 -32.49 -10.48
CA SER A 421 42.03 -32.77 -11.03
C SER A 421 42.74 -33.74 -10.09
N ALA A 422 43.30 -34.80 -10.66
CA ALA A 422 43.99 -35.88 -9.97
C ALA A 422 45.37 -35.46 -9.40
N GLU A 423 45.50 -34.24 -8.85
CA GLU A 423 46.75 -33.75 -8.25
C GLU A 423 46.77 -33.83 -6.71
N ALA A 424 45.66 -34.16 -6.05
CA ALA A 424 45.58 -34.20 -4.59
C ALA A 424 45.89 -35.57 -3.93
N VAL A 425 46.52 -36.52 -4.64
CA VAL A 425 46.86 -37.86 -4.09
C VAL A 425 48.38 -38.12 -4.04
N LYS A 426 49.25 -37.11 -4.24
CA LYS A 426 50.72 -37.27 -4.16
C LYS A 426 51.44 -36.29 -3.25
N ALA A 427 50.81 -35.90 -2.14
CA ALA A 427 51.49 -35.27 -1.02
C ALA A 427 50.89 -35.79 0.30
N ALA A 428 51.19 -37.06 0.60
CA ALA A 428 50.99 -37.70 1.90
C ALA A 428 52.29 -38.39 2.31
#